data_AF-A0A395GP73-F1
#
_entry.id   AF-A0A395GP73-F1
#
_cell.length_a   1.000
_cell.length_b   1.000
_cell.length_c   1.000
_cell.angle_alpha   90.00
_cell.angle_beta   90.00
_cell.angle_gamma   90.00
#
_symmetry.space_group_name_H-M   'P 1'
#
loop_
_entity.id
_entity.type
_entity.pdbx_description
1 polymer ?
#
loop_
_entity_poly.entity_id
_entity_poly.type
_entity_poly.pdbx_seq_one_letter_code
_entity_poly.pdbx_strand_id
1 'polypeptide(L)'
;MQTTEDNVIILFSHSTTMKVERAKLNSASEYFQAMFRRARWTESKSQTITLEDDNIKAMELLFRKIHGTMSSMTDKRVTVAEWWHLVMACDKYDIDPKSLGELFQGWHKASKVKEEYQKPLLKFEAEVAFPCYAFDTAEAFKEVTKKLVYASTGHIVESNPTNIGQMHLPPRVMQQLNAARGRLRNILHKGLFERIGEIVKHGNCSCKETTVFDYLRELSRIKVWPLEDSLRDMSIDEIIEHLWRFDSARMRQYRGTSSDNRSGEQWCSCRFSWHLVVQSAASRVSEYFDGLCLDCMDSSKNLRDGGNKDDDYWHYHEKFKRFDAKCRVDHGQPTWYFSFMGRREKKGLIAD
;
A
#
# COMPACT_ATOMS: atom_id res chain seq x y z
N MET A 1 -4.85 -37.71 38.55
CA MET A 1 -6.06 -36.92 38.29
C MET A 1 -6.04 -36.51 36.83
N GLN A 2 -6.85 -37.16 36.00
CA GLN A 2 -7.07 -36.77 34.61
C GLN A 2 -7.96 -35.52 34.65
N THR A 3 -7.42 -34.36 34.31
CA THR A 3 -8.24 -33.19 33.99
C THR A 3 -9.09 -33.56 32.78
N THR A 4 -10.36 -33.89 33.00
CA THR A 4 -11.33 -34.04 31.91
C THR A 4 -11.36 -32.73 31.14
N GLU A 5 -10.84 -32.73 29.92
CA GLU A 5 -10.88 -31.57 29.03
C GLU A 5 -12.34 -31.17 28.79
N ASP A 6 -12.76 -30.04 29.37
CA ASP A 6 -14.06 -29.43 29.13
C ASP A 6 -14.07 -28.84 27.72
N ASN A 7 -14.44 -29.69 26.78
CA ASN A 7 -14.50 -29.39 25.36
C ASN A 7 -15.90 -28.90 25.00
N VAL A 8 -15.99 -27.97 24.07
CA VAL A 8 -17.24 -27.50 23.47
C VAL A 8 -17.24 -27.80 21.98
N ILE A 9 -18.39 -28.20 21.45
CA ILE A 9 -18.63 -28.38 20.03
C ILE A 9 -19.19 -27.08 19.48
N ILE A 10 -18.49 -26.51 18.50
CA ILE A 10 -18.97 -25.36 17.75
C ILE A 10 -19.62 -25.86 16.47
N LEU A 11 -20.89 -25.51 16.26
CA LEU A 11 -21.66 -25.81 15.06
C LEU A 11 -21.72 -24.57 14.16
N PHE A 12 -21.39 -24.75 12.89
CA PHE A 12 -21.56 -23.72 11.87
C PHE A 12 -22.76 -24.04 11.00
N SER A 13 -23.84 -23.27 11.17
CA SER A 13 -25.08 -23.34 10.38
C SER A 13 -25.50 -24.78 10.02
N HIS A 14 -25.39 -25.68 11.00
CA HIS A 14 -25.76 -27.11 10.93
C HIS A 14 -24.98 -28.00 9.93
N SER A 15 -23.83 -27.55 9.39
CA SER A 15 -23.08 -28.27 8.35
C SER A 15 -21.71 -28.78 8.78
N THR A 16 -21.02 -28.03 9.65
CA THR A 16 -19.65 -28.33 10.09
C THR A 16 -19.54 -28.21 11.60
N THR A 17 -18.79 -29.11 12.21
CA THR A 17 -18.55 -29.10 13.66
C THR A 17 -17.07 -28.97 13.94
N MET A 18 -16.71 -28.17 14.94
CA MET A 18 -15.34 -28.04 15.44
C MET A 18 -15.32 -28.28 16.94
N LYS A 19 -14.43 -29.16 17.40
CA LYS A 19 -14.22 -29.40 18.84
C LYS A 19 -13.12 -28.46 19.33
N VAL A 20 -13.43 -27.67 20.37
CA VAL A 20 -12.52 -26.67 20.95
C VAL A 20 -12.51 -26.78 22.48
N GLU A 21 -11.42 -26.38 23.11
CA GLU A 21 -11.27 -26.37 24.56
C GLU A 21 -11.82 -25.06 25.14
N ARG A 22 -12.83 -25.16 26.03
CA ARG A 22 -13.47 -23.97 26.63
C ARG A 22 -12.47 -23.10 27.41
N ALA A 23 -11.53 -23.74 28.10
CA ALA A 23 -10.50 -23.07 28.87
C ALA A 23 -9.59 -22.17 28.00
N LYS A 24 -9.25 -22.61 26.79
CA LYS A 24 -8.40 -21.83 25.87
C LYS A 24 -9.16 -20.65 25.27
N LEU A 25 -10.43 -20.83 24.91
CA LEU A 25 -11.30 -19.73 24.48
C LEU A 25 -11.46 -18.67 25.58
N ASN A 26 -11.75 -19.10 26.82
CA ASN A 26 -11.84 -18.20 27.98
C ASN A 26 -10.57 -17.40 28.23
N SER A 27 -9.41 -18.00 27.98
CA SER A 27 -8.12 -17.35 28.21
C SER A 27 -7.74 -16.39 27.08
N ALA A 28 -8.31 -16.60 25.89
CA ALA A 28 -7.97 -15.83 24.69
C ALA A 28 -8.84 -14.59 24.46
N SER A 29 -10.03 -14.51 25.06
CA SER A 29 -11.03 -13.48 24.75
C SER A 29 -11.99 -13.22 25.90
N GLU A 30 -12.21 -11.94 26.20
CA GLU A 30 -13.22 -11.52 27.19
C GLU A 30 -14.64 -11.86 26.74
N TYR A 31 -14.89 -11.85 25.43
CA TYR A 31 -16.18 -12.24 24.85
C TYR A 31 -16.52 -13.69 25.20
N PHE A 32 -15.60 -14.63 24.92
CA PHE A 32 -15.82 -16.05 25.27
C PHE A 32 -15.87 -16.25 26.78
N GLN A 33 -15.03 -15.51 27.53
CA GLN A 33 -15.12 -15.50 28.99
C GLN A 33 -16.52 -15.11 29.47
N ALA A 34 -17.09 -14.03 28.95
CA ALA A 34 -18.42 -13.56 29.31
C ALA A 34 -19.52 -14.54 28.90
N MET A 35 -19.39 -15.16 27.72
CA MET A 35 -20.32 -16.19 27.21
C MET A 35 -20.36 -17.41 28.14
N PHE A 36 -19.21 -17.84 28.66
CA PHE A 36 -19.10 -19.03 29.51
C PHE A 36 -19.24 -18.74 31.00
N ARG A 37 -19.17 -17.48 31.41
CA ARG A 37 -19.20 -17.07 32.82
C ARG A 37 -20.62 -17.08 33.39
N ARG A 38 -20.82 -17.99 34.35
CA ARG A 38 -22.03 -18.15 35.18
C ARG A 38 -23.26 -18.51 34.33
N ALA A 39 -24.24 -19.15 34.96
CA ALA A 39 -25.48 -19.71 34.38
C ALA A 39 -26.44 -18.68 33.74
N ARG A 40 -25.94 -17.55 33.26
CA ARG A 40 -26.69 -16.41 32.72
C ARG A 40 -27.14 -16.63 31.29
N TRP A 41 -26.38 -17.42 30.53
CA TRP A 41 -26.59 -17.67 29.10
C TRP A 41 -26.75 -19.16 28.83
N THR A 42 -27.51 -19.54 27.80
CA THR A 42 -27.72 -20.94 27.39
C THR A 42 -26.41 -21.65 27.08
N GLU A 43 -25.48 -20.93 26.48
CA GLU A 43 -24.14 -21.36 26.08
C GLU A 43 -23.27 -21.70 27.30
N SER A 44 -23.55 -21.11 28.46
CA SER A 44 -22.79 -21.38 29.69
C SER A 44 -22.92 -22.83 30.17
N LYS A 45 -24.07 -23.48 29.91
CA LYS A 45 -24.36 -24.88 30.28
C LYS A 45 -24.33 -25.84 29.10
N SER A 46 -24.33 -25.31 27.87
CA SER A 46 -24.34 -26.12 26.67
C SER A 46 -22.94 -26.64 26.33
N GLN A 47 -22.87 -27.91 25.94
CA GLN A 47 -21.69 -28.51 25.30
C GLN A 47 -21.59 -28.16 23.82
N THR A 48 -22.62 -27.49 23.28
CA THR A 48 -22.74 -27.14 21.86
C THR A 48 -23.10 -25.67 21.70
N ILE A 49 -22.37 -24.94 20.87
CA ILE A 49 -22.63 -23.54 20.53
C ILE A 49 -22.80 -23.42 19.03
N THR A 50 -23.84 -22.74 18.60
CA THR A 50 -24.07 -22.47 17.17
C THR A 50 -23.57 -21.08 16.81
N LEU A 51 -22.77 -20.99 15.76
CA LEU A 51 -22.32 -19.75 15.13
C LEU A 51 -22.96 -19.67 13.75
N GLU A 52 -23.96 -18.80 13.59
CA GLU A 52 -24.81 -18.76 12.39
C GLU A 52 -24.22 -17.92 11.24
N ASP A 53 -23.54 -16.81 11.57
CA ASP A 53 -23.09 -15.81 10.59
C ASP A 53 -21.58 -15.81 10.34
N ASP A 54 -20.84 -16.71 10.99
CA ASP A 54 -19.37 -16.72 10.92
C ASP A 54 -18.85 -17.55 9.75
N ASN A 55 -17.83 -17.04 9.07
CA ASN A 55 -17.14 -17.78 8.02
C ASN A 55 -16.37 -18.97 8.63
N ILE A 56 -16.69 -20.17 8.16
CA ILE A 56 -16.16 -21.44 8.68
C ILE A 56 -14.63 -21.46 8.66
N LYS A 57 -14.00 -21.08 7.54
CA LYS A 57 -12.54 -21.13 7.40
C LYS A 57 -11.86 -20.08 8.26
N ALA A 58 -12.40 -18.87 8.33
CA ALA A 58 -11.89 -17.83 9.21
C ALA A 58 -11.92 -18.28 10.68
N MET A 59 -13.02 -18.89 11.12
CA MET A 59 -13.12 -19.42 12.48
C MET A 59 -12.21 -20.61 12.73
N GLU A 60 -12.00 -21.49 11.74
CA GLU A 60 -11.01 -22.56 11.83
C GLU A 60 -9.61 -21.99 12.11
N LEU A 61 -9.20 -20.95 11.36
CA LEU A 61 -7.91 -20.28 11.54
C LEU A 61 -7.80 -19.67 12.93
N LEU A 62 -8.83 -18.95 13.37
CA LEU A 62 -8.87 -18.32 14.69
C LEU A 62 -8.73 -19.34 15.82
N PHE A 63 -9.55 -20.41 15.79
CA PHE A 63 -9.50 -21.44 16.82
C PHE A 63 -8.18 -22.21 16.80
N ARG A 64 -7.65 -22.58 15.62
CA ARG A 64 -6.35 -23.24 15.55
C ARG A 64 -5.22 -22.37 16.08
N LYS A 65 -5.26 -21.05 15.85
CA LYS A 65 -4.31 -20.11 16.45
C LYS A 65 -4.43 -20.11 17.98
N ILE A 66 -5.63 -19.98 18.52
CA ILE A 66 -5.88 -20.02 19.98
C ILE A 66 -5.40 -21.33 20.59
N HIS A 67 -5.56 -22.45 19.87
CA HIS A 67 -5.24 -23.78 20.38
C HIS A 67 -3.80 -24.23 20.12
N GLY A 68 -3.03 -23.49 19.31
CA GLY A 68 -1.68 -23.88 18.89
C GLY A 68 -1.65 -25.07 17.92
N THR A 69 -2.72 -25.30 17.15
CA THR A 69 -2.91 -26.50 16.29
C THR A 69 -2.92 -26.18 14.80
N MET A 70 -2.27 -25.09 14.40
CA MET A 70 -2.16 -24.66 13.00
C MET A 70 -1.49 -25.72 12.10
N SER A 71 -0.51 -26.47 12.62
CA SER A 71 0.17 -27.54 11.89
C SER A 71 -0.75 -28.69 11.49
N SER A 72 -1.87 -28.87 12.20
CA SER A 72 -2.84 -29.94 11.99
C SER A 72 -3.95 -29.56 11.01
N MET A 73 -3.84 -28.39 10.35
CA MET A 73 -4.81 -27.95 9.34
C MET A 73 -4.59 -28.71 8.03
N THR A 74 -5.60 -29.47 7.61
CA THR A 74 -5.55 -30.34 6.43
C THR A 74 -5.64 -29.54 5.13
N ASP A 75 -6.56 -28.58 5.05
CA ASP A 75 -6.72 -27.69 3.90
C ASP A 75 -6.15 -26.30 4.21
N LYS A 76 -4.93 -26.07 3.75
CA LYS A 76 -4.18 -24.82 3.91
C LYS A 76 -4.57 -23.74 2.89
N ARG A 77 -5.56 -24.01 2.02
CA ARG A 77 -6.06 -22.99 1.10
C ARG A 77 -6.90 -22.01 1.89
N VAL A 78 -6.43 -20.77 1.89
CA VAL A 78 -7.11 -19.61 2.46
C VAL A 78 -7.08 -18.53 1.38
N THR A 79 -8.25 -17.98 1.09
CA THR A 79 -8.51 -16.91 0.12
C THR A 79 -8.41 -15.55 0.79
N VAL A 80 -8.32 -14.48 0.00
CA VAL A 80 -8.33 -13.11 0.54
C VAL A 80 -9.61 -12.83 1.33
N ALA A 81 -10.78 -13.26 0.83
CA ALA A 81 -12.06 -13.08 1.52
C ALA A 81 -12.10 -13.73 2.92
N GLU A 82 -11.49 -14.89 3.10
CA GLU A 82 -11.42 -15.55 4.41
C GLU A 82 -10.54 -14.76 5.40
N TRP A 83 -9.51 -14.05 4.92
CA TRP A 83 -8.74 -13.12 5.76
C TRP A 83 -9.55 -11.89 6.18
N TRP A 84 -10.40 -11.36 5.29
CA TRP A 84 -11.34 -10.30 5.64
C TRP A 84 -12.33 -10.77 6.72
N HIS A 85 -12.92 -11.95 6.54
CA HIS A 85 -13.79 -12.53 7.57
C HIS A 85 -13.04 -12.82 8.88
N LEU A 86 -11.75 -13.14 8.84
CA LEU A 86 -10.95 -13.31 10.06
C LEU A 86 -10.75 -11.98 10.80
N VAL A 87 -10.57 -10.86 10.09
CA VAL A 87 -10.53 -9.53 10.71
C VAL A 87 -11.86 -9.24 11.43
N MET A 88 -13.00 -9.54 10.81
CA MET A 88 -14.31 -9.42 11.45
C MET A 88 -14.46 -10.35 12.66
N ALA A 89 -14.00 -11.59 12.56
CA ALA A 89 -14.06 -12.51 13.69
C ALA A 89 -13.23 -11.99 14.87
N CYS A 90 -12.05 -11.43 14.60
CA CYS A 90 -11.23 -10.79 15.63
C CYS A 90 -11.98 -9.66 16.33
N ASP A 91 -12.65 -8.79 15.56
CA ASP A 91 -13.47 -7.70 16.10
C ASP A 91 -14.67 -8.22 16.93
N LYS A 92 -15.44 -9.16 16.37
CA LYS A 92 -16.63 -9.77 17.02
C LYS A 92 -16.29 -10.48 18.33
N TYR A 93 -15.17 -11.20 18.35
CA TYR A 93 -14.75 -12.02 19.47
C TYR A 93 -13.74 -11.34 20.39
N ASP A 94 -13.49 -10.03 20.22
CA ASP A 94 -12.57 -9.25 21.05
C ASP A 94 -11.16 -9.88 21.14
N ILE A 95 -10.58 -10.17 19.97
CA ILE A 95 -9.24 -10.70 19.81
C ILE A 95 -8.45 -9.68 19.00
N ASP A 96 -7.28 -9.29 19.52
CA ASP A 96 -6.40 -8.39 18.77
C ASP A 96 -5.93 -9.05 17.45
N PRO A 97 -6.31 -8.52 16.28
CA PRO A 97 -5.91 -9.07 15.00
C PRO A 97 -4.37 -9.09 14.85
N LYS A 98 -3.63 -8.18 15.49
CA LYS A 98 -2.16 -8.15 15.41
C LYS A 98 -1.51 -9.46 15.88
N SER A 99 -2.17 -10.21 16.78
CA SER A 99 -1.72 -11.53 17.23
C SER A 99 -1.63 -12.59 16.11
N LEU A 100 -2.32 -12.35 14.99
CA LEU A 100 -2.33 -13.18 13.78
C LEU A 100 -1.38 -12.65 12.68
N GLY A 101 -0.65 -11.55 12.93
CA GLY A 101 0.21 -10.88 11.94
C GLY A 101 1.24 -11.80 11.29
N GLU A 102 1.96 -12.61 12.07
CA GLU A 102 2.95 -13.56 11.55
C GLU A 102 2.32 -14.63 10.64
N LEU A 103 1.13 -15.10 11.01
CA LEU A 103 0.40 -16.10 10.23
C LEU A 103 -0.04 -15.51 8.88
N PHE A 104 -0.60 -14.30 8.91
CA PHE A 104 -0.98 -13.57 7.71
C PHE A 104 0.23 -13.27 6.83
N GLN A 105 1.34 -12.80 7.39
CA GLN A 105 2.56 -12.51 6.64
C GLN A 105 3.10 -13.75 5.93
N GLY A 106 3.11 -14.91 6.60
CA GLY A 106 3.49 -16.18 6.01
C GLY A 106 2.59 -16.57 4.83
N TRP A 107 1.27 -16.44 4.99
CA TRP A 107 0.32 -16.67 3.91
C TRP A 107 0.50 -15.68 2.75
N HIS A 108 0.66 -14.39 3.01
CA HIS A 108 0.81 -13.35 2.00
C HIS A 108 2.05 -13.62 1.13
N LYS A 109 3.19 -13.94 1.75
CA LYS A 109 4.44 -14.30 1.06
C LYS A 109 4.27 -15.51 0.14
N ALA A 110 3.53 -16.53 0.58
CA ALA A 110 3.26 -17.73 -0.22
C ALA A 110 2.21 -17.52 -1.32
N SER A 111 1.23 -16.64 -1.09
CA SER A 111 0.13 -16.40 -2.04
C SER A 111 0.53 -15.45 -3.16
N LYS A 112 1.31 -14.39 -2.89
CA LYS A 112 1.65 -13.38 -3.90
C LYS A 112 2.43 -13.90 -5.12
N VAL A 113 3.07 -15.06 -5.00
CA VAL A 113 3.83 -15.71 -6.10
C VAL A 113 2.98 -16.65 -6.95
N LYS A 114 1.72 -16.90 -6.57
CA LYS A 114 0.84 -17.79 -7.34
C LYS A 114 0.33 -17.08 -8.59
N GLU A 115 0.29 -17.80 -9.69
CA GLU A 115 -0.18 -17.30 -11.00
C GLU A 115 -1.58 -16.69 -10.94
N GLU A 116 -2.47 -17.26 -10.10
CA GLU A 116 -3.84 -16.75 -9.91
C GLU A 116 -3.89 -15.28 -9.42
N TYR A 117 -2.86 -14.84 -8.71
CA TYR A 117 -2.72 -13.49 -8.14
C TYR A 117 -1.73 -12.61 -8.90
N GLN A 118 -1.07 -13.11 -9.94
CA GLN A 118 -0.18 -12.34 -10.82
C GLN A 118 -0.91 -11.65 -11.98
N LYS A 119 -2.23 -11.49 -11.88
CA LYS A 119 -3.07 -10.90 -12.93
C LYS A 119 -2.85 -9.39 -13.08
N PRO A 120 -3.00 -8.84 -14.30
CA PRO A 120 -2.64 -7.45 -14.64
C PRO A 120 -3.48 -6.35 -13.98
N LEU A 121 -4.47 -6.68 -13.13
CA LEU A 121 -5.44 -5.73 -12.60
C LEU A 121 -5.19 -5.30 -11.15
N LEU A 122 -4.07 -5.71 -10.54
CA LEU A 122 -3.74 -5.40 -9.13
C LEU A 122 -4.84 -5.75 -8.13
N LYS A 123 -5.73 -6.67 -8.51
CA LYS A 123 -6.89 -7.05 -7.70
C LYS A 123 -6.44 -7.63 -6.37
N PHE A 124 -5.39 -8.46 -6.40
CA PHE A 124 -4.81 -9.01 -5.18
C PHE A 124 -4.36 -7.89 -4.24
N GLU A 125 -3.56 -6.95 -4.72
CA GLU A 125 -3.07 -5.81 -3.93
C GLU A 125 -4.21 -4.97 -3.36
N ALA A 126 -5.23 -4.68 -4.17
CA ALA A 126 -6.40 -3.90 -3.74
C ALA A 126 -7.24 -4.62 -2.67
N GLU A 127 -7.28 -5.96 -2.71
CA GLU A 127 -7.99 -6.77 -1.71
C GLU A 127 -7.16 -7.04 -0.45
N VAL A 128 -5.84 -7.21 -0.55
CA VAL A 128 -5.00 -7.53 0.63
C VAL A 128 -4.57 -6.30 1.42
N ALA A 129 -4.73 -5.08 0.89
CA ALA A 129 -4.32 -3.87 1.58
C ALA A 129 -5.01 -3.70 2.95
N PHE A 130 -6.32 -4.00 3.06
CA PHE A 130 -7.04 -3.96 4.34
C PHE A 130 -6.56 -5.02 5.34
N PRO A 131 -6.47 -6.33 4.99
CA PRO A 131 -5.83 -7.31 5.85
C PRO A 131 -4.41 -6.93 6.28
N CYS A 132 -3.58 -6.41 5.38
CA CYS A 132 -2.22 -5.98 5.72
C CYS A 132 -2.22 -4.92 6.83
N TYR A 133 -3.17 -3.98 6.75
CA TYR A 133 -3.39 -2.94 7.76
C TYR A 133 -3.93 -3.51 9.07
N ALA A 134 -4.98 -4.34 9.02
CA ALA A 134 -5.65 -4.89 10.20
C ALA A 134 -4.74 -5.83 11.00
N PHE A 135 -3.96 -6.69 10.32
CA PHE A 135 -3.01 -7.60 10.93
C PHE A 135 -1.64 -6.96 11.25
N ASP A 136 -1.49 -5.65 11.04
CA ASP A 136 -0.29 -4.87 11.35
C ASP A 136 1.00 -5.41 10.70
N THR A 137 0.91 -5.79 9.42
CA THR A 137 2.04 -6.36 8.66
C THR A 137 2.78 -5.28 7.86
N ALA A 138 3.68 -4.55 8.55
CA ALA A 138 4.36 -3.37 8.00
C ALA A 138 5.04 -3.60 6.63
N GLU A 139 5.77 -4.71 6.48
CA GLU A 139 6.47 -5.05 5.22
C GLU A 139 5.48 -5.27 4.06
N ALA A 140 4.44 -6.08 4.28
CA ALA A 140 3.45 -6.39 3.27
C ALA A 140 2.60 -5.15 2.91
N PHE A 141 2.19 -4.37 3.91
CA PHE A 141 1.42 -3.15 3.70
C PHE A 141 2.21 -2.12 2.87
N LYS A 142 3.49 -1.93 3.18
CA LYS A 142 4.39 -1.05 2.41
C LYS A 142 4.50 -1.53 0.96
N GLU A 143 4.78 -2.82 0.75
CA GLU A 143 4.91 -3.42 -0.60
C GLU A 143 3.63 -3.22 -1.43
N VAL A 144 2.49 -3.61 -0.86
CA VAL A 144 1.17 -3.54 -1.52
C VAL A 144 0.81 -2.11 -1.89
N THR A 145 0.97 -1.17 -0.95
CA THR A 145 0.63 0.23 -1.19
C THR A 145 1.56 0.91 -2.18
N LYS A 146 2.86 0.54 -2.21
CA LYS A 146 3.78 0.98 -3.26
C LYS A 146 3.29 0.50 -4.62
N LYS A 147 2.99 -0.79 -4.74
CA LYS A 147 2.56 -1.39 -6.00
C LYS A 147 1.25 -0.77 -6.52
N LEU A 148 0.28 -0.50 -5.64
CA LEU A 148 -0.94 0.24 -6.01
C LEU A 148 -0.63 1.65 -6.54
N VAL A 149 0.28 2.39 -5.91
CA VAL A 149 0.62 3.76 -6.36
C VAL A 149 1.27 3.76 -7.75
N TYR A 150 2.20 2.85 -7.98
CA TYR A 150 3.02 2.83 -9.20
C TYR A 150 2.34 2.12 -10.37
N ALA A 151 1.72 0.97 -10.13
CA ALA A 151 1.21 0.10 -11.20
C ALA A 151 -0.27 0.28 -11.51
N SER A 152 -1.08 0.93 -10.65
CA SER A 152 -2.49 1.16 -10.98
C SER A 152 -2.64 2.08 -12.19
N THR A 153 -3.72 1.91 -12.95
CA THR A 153 -4.22 2.90 -13.92
C THR A 153 -5.38 3.67 -13.29
N GLY A 154 -5.51 4.95 -13.58
CA GLY A 154 -6.60 5.77 -13.01
C GLY A 154 -6.53 5.99 -11.50
N HIS A 155 -7.71 5.97 -10.86
CA HIS A 155 -7.93 6.22 -9.43
C HIS A 155 -7.77 4.93 -8.63
N ILE A 156 -6.99 4.98 -7.54
CA ILE A 156 -6.76 3.81 -6.70
C ILE A 156 -7.97 3.63 -5.79
N VAL A 157 -8.61 2.48 -5.88
CA VAL A 157 -9.75 2.07 -5.05
C VAL A 157 -9.42 0.79 -4.29
N GLU A 158 -10.00 0.66 -3.10
CA GLU A 158 -9.99 -0.60 -2.38
C GLU A 158 -10.94 -1.60 -3.06
N SER A 159 -10.64 -2.89 -2.94
CA SER A 159 -11.55 -3.95 -3.36
C SER A 159 -11.89 -4.83 -2.16
N ASN A 160 -13.15 -4.80 -1.70
CA ASN A 160 -13.63 -5.70 -0.66
C ASN A 160 -14.17 -6.98 -1.34
N PRO A 161 -13.56 -8.16 -1.14
CA PRO A 161 -13.98 -9.41 -1.75
C PRO A 161 -15.18 -10.07 -1.05
N THR A 162 -15.74 -9.44 -0.01
CA THR A 162 -16.87 -9.94 0.78
C THR A 162 -18.15 -9.15 0.47
N ASN A 163 -19.28 -9.62 0.99
CA ASN A 163 -20.55 -8.91 0.95
C ASN A 163 -20.76 -7.92 2.11
N ILE A 164 -19.70 -7.66 2.90
CA ILE A 164 -19.80 -6.91 4.16
C ILE A 164 -19.16 -5.53 4.01
N GLY A 165 -19.99 -4.55 3.65
CA GLY A 165 -19.56 -3.18 3.34
C GLY A 165 -19.14 -2.30 4.52
N GLN A 166 -19.03 -2.84 5.74
CA GLN A 166 -18.44 -2.09 6.87
C GLN A 166 -16.95 -2.38 7.07
N MET A 167 -16.43 -3.46 6.48
CA MET A 167 -14.99 -3.72 6.46
C MET A 167 -14.38 -2.90 5.35
N HIS A 168 -13.50 -1.97 5.66
CA HIS A 168 -12.80 -1.11 4.70
C HIS A 168 -11.55 -0.52 5.34
N LEU A 169 -10.55 -0.22 4.51
CA LEU A 169 -9.45 0.66 4.90
C LEU A 169 -10.00 2.02 5.33
N PRO A 170 -9.35 2.68 6.31
CA PRO A 170 -9.71 4.04 6.64
C PRO A 170 -9.64 4.93 5.38
N PRO A 171 -10.64 5.77 5.10
CA PRO A 171 -10.69 6.56 3.87
C PRO A 171 -9.43 7.41 3.61
N ARG A 172 -8.76 7.85 4.68
CA ARG A 172 -7.51 8.59 4.61
C ARG A 172 -6.37 7.80 4.00
N VAL A 173 -6.31 6.49 4.21
CA VAL A 173 -5.30 5.63 3.57
C VAL A 173 -5.44 5.74 2.06
N MET A 174 -6.66 5.55 1.55
CA MET A 174 -6.94 5.65 0.11
C MET A 174 -6.70 7.05 -0.45
N GLN A 175 -7.04 8.10 0.31
CA GLN A 175 -6.73 9.48 -0.06
C GLN A 175 -5.22 9.70 -0.20
N GLN A 176 -4.41 9.18 0.73
CA GLN A 176 -2.96 9.35 0.68
C GLN A 176 -2.28 8.53 -0.42
N LEU A 177 -2.80 7.34 -0.77
CA LEU A 177 -2.32 6.61 -1.95
C LEU A 177 -2.54 7.43 -3.23
N ASN A 178 -3.74 7.99 -3.40
CA ASN A 178 -4.05 8.84 -4.55
C ASN A 178 -3.25 10.16 -4.53
N ALA A 179 -3.01 10.75 -3.36
CA ALA A 179 -2.17 11.94 -3.21
C ALA A 179 -0.70 11.65 -3.56
N ALA A 180 -0.16 10.50 -3.13
CA ALA A 180 1.18 10.05 -3.48
C ALA A 180 1.31 9.86 -4.99
N ARG A 181 0.33 9.19 -5.62
CA ARG A 181 0.27 9.04 -7.09
C ARG A 181 0.21 10.40 -7.79
N GLY A 182 -0.64 11.32 -7.33
CA GLY A 182 -0.72 12.68 -7.87
C GLY A 182 0.61 13.43 -7.74
N ARG A 183 1.35 13.23 -6.65
CA ARG A 183 2.69 13.81 -6.46
C ARG A 183 3.70 13.27 -7.47
N LEU A 184 3.67 11.95 -7.77
CA LEU A 184 4.52 11.36 -8.80
C LEU A 184 4.25 12.00 -10.17
N ARG A 185 2.98 12.23 -10.53
CA ARG A 185 2.58 12.94 -11.76
C ARG A 185 3.20 14.33 -11.84
N ASN A 186 3.13 15.10 -10.74
CA ASN A 186 3.68 16.45 -10.68
C ASN A 186 5.21 16.46 -10.81
N ILE A 187 5.90 15.52 -10.16
CA ILE A 187 7.37 15.38 -10.28
C ILE A 187 7.75 15.05 -11.71
N LEU A 188 7.02 14.14 -12.34
CA LEU A 188 7.27 13.75 -13.72
C LEU A 188 7.06 14.91 -14.68
N HIS A 189 5.93 15.60 -14.59
CA HIS A 189 5.63 16.77 -15.40
C HIS A 189 6.72 17.85 -15.24
N LYS A 190 7.11 18.16 -14.00
CA LYS A 190 8.19 19.11 -13.74
C LYS A 190 9.51 18.64 -14.37
N GLY A 191 9.90 17.39 -14.14
CA GLY A 191 11.15 16.83 -14.64
C GLY A 191 11.25 16.84 -16.17
N LEU A 192 10.15 16.58 -16.88
CA LEU A 192 10.14 16.52 -18.34
C LEU A 192 10.01 17.89 -19.02
N PHE A 193 9.33 18.86 -18.40
CA PHE A 193 8.92 20.10 -19.09
C PHE A 193 9.56 21.38 -18.55
N GLU A 194 10.21 21.38 -17.38
CA GLU A 194 10.85 22.59 -16.82
C GLU A 194 11.87 23.19 -17.80
N ARG A 195 12.72 22.36 -18.42
CA ARG A 195 13.73 22.80 -19.40
C ARG A 195 13.14 23.30 -20.71
N ILE A 196 12.06 22.69 -21.20
CA ILE A 196 11.34 23.23 -22.37
C ILE A 196 10.75 24.59 -22.01
N GLY A 197 10.16 24.72 -20.83
CA GLY A 197 9.60 25.98 -20.34
C GLY A 197 10.63 27.11 -20.31
N GLU A 198 11.87 26.81 -19.90
CA GLU A 198 12.99 27.76 -19.96
C GLU A 198 13.34 28.18 -21.39
N ILE A 199 13.39 27.23 -22.35
CA ILE A 199 13.66 27.52 -23.76
C ILE A 199 12.55 28.38 -24.36
N VAL A 200 11.29 28.09 -24.06
CA VAL A 200 10.14 28.87 -24.55
C VAL A 200 10.16 30.29 -23.98
N LYS A 201 10.49 30.46 -22.70
CA LYS A 201 10.50 31.77 -22.02
C LYS A 201 11.69 32.65 -22.41
N HIS A 202 12.87 32.06 -22.59
CA HIS A 202 14.14 32.81 -22.66
C HIS A 202 14.98 32.49 -23.89
N GLY A 203 14.57 31.53 -24.73
CA GLY A 203 15.33 31.10 -25.90
C GLY A 203 15.40 32.19 -26.96
N ASN A 204 16.62 32.64 -27.26
CA ASN A 204 16.90 33.59 -28.34
C ASN A 204 17.66 32.95 -29.52
N CYS A 205 18.04 31.68 -29.40
CA CYS A 205 18.73 30.94 -30.45
C CYS A 205 17.78 30.47 -31.57
N SER A 206 18.29 30.39 -32.80
CA SER A 206 17.52 29.93 -33.97
C SER A 206 17.08 28.46 -33.89
N CYS A 207 17.69 27.66 -33.03
CA CYS A 207 17.37 26.23 -32.87
C CYS A 207 16.28 25.92 -31.83
N LYS A 208 15.73 26.93 -31.14
CA LYS A 208 14.78 26.73 -30.03
C LYS A 208 13.53 25.99 -30.45
N GLU A 209 12.92 26.40 -31.56
CA GLU A 209 11.68 25.81 -32.07
C GLU A 209 11.91 24.36 -32.49
N THR A 210 12.98 24.10 -33.24
CA THR A 210 13.32 22.74 -33.65
C THR A 210 13.64 21.84 -32.46
N THR A 211 14.34 22.35 -31.44
CA THR A 211 14.70 21.55 -30.26
C THR A 211 13.45 21.13 -29.48
N VAL A 212 12.54 22.06 -29.25
CA VAL A 212 11.27 21.78 -28.55
C VAL A 212 10.44 20.79 -29.37
N PHE A 213 10.31 21.00 -30.69
CA PHE A 213 9.58 20.10 -31.56
C PHE A 213 10.18 18.68 -31.57
N ASP A 214 11.50 18.55 -31.75
CA ASP A 214 12.19 17.25 -31.78
C ASP A 214 12.04 16.52 -30.44
N TYR A 215 12.11 17.23 -29.31
CA TYR A 215 11.92 16.65 -27.99
C TYR A 215 10.49 16.12 -27.80
N LEU A 216 9.47 16.93 -28.10
CA LEU A 216 8.07 16.53 -27.98
C LEU A 216 7.73 15.39 -28.96
N ARG A 217 8.30 15.42 -30.18
CA ARG A 217 8.18 14.33 -31.15
C ARG A 217 8.79 13.04 -30.63
N GLU A 218 9.95 13.11 -29.99
CA GLU A 218 10.59 11.93 -29.41
C GLU A 218 9.83 11.39 -28.20
N LEU A 219 9.30 12.25 -27.33
CA LEU A 219 8.35 11.84 -26.27
C LEU A 219 7.07 11.22 -26.84
N SER A 220 6.57 11.73 -27.98
CA SER A 220 5.40 11.16 -28.65
C SER A 220 5.69 9.78 -29.24
N ARG A 221 6.89 9.57 -29.82
CA ARG A 221 7.33 8.26 -30.33
C ARG A 221 7.32 7.18 -29.24
N ILE A 222 7.73 7.52 -28.03
CA ILE A 222 7.67 6.62 -26.87
C ILE A 222 6.32 6.63 -26.15
N LYS A 223 5.29 7.26 -26.74
CA LYS A 223 3.91 7.31 -26.21
C LYS A 223 3.78 8.00 -24.85
N VAL A 224 4.63 8.98 -24.54
CA VAL A 224 4.54 9.79 -23.31
C VAL A 224 3.90 11.15 -23.57
N TRP A 225 3.94 11.66 -24.80
CA TRP A 225 3.33 12.94 -25.16
C TRP A 225 1.99 12.75 -25.89
N PRO A 226 0.92 13.48 -25.52
CA PRO A 226 0.79 14.38 -24.36
C PRO A 226 0.83 13.65 -23.01
N LEU A 227 1.46 14.26 -22.00
CA LEU A 227 1.67 13.59 -20.71
C LEU A 227 0.35 13.37 -19.96
N GLU A 228 -0.57 14.32 -20.04
CA GLU A 228 -1.87 14.29 -19.37
C GLU A 228 -2.73 13.13 -19.89
N ASP A 229 -2.75 12.92 -21.20
CA ASP A 229 -3.43 11.78 -21.83
C ASP A 229 -2.76 10.46 -21.45
N SER A 230 -1.44 10.43 -21.52
CA SER A 230 -0.63 9.28 -21.11
C SER A 230 -0.89 8.85 -19.66
N LEU A 231 -1.00 9.81 -18.75
CA LEU A 231 -1.24 9.59 -17.32
C LEU A 231 -2.68 9.17 -16.97
N ARG A 232 -3.62 9.33 -17.90
CA ARG A 232 -4.99 8.84 -17.77
C ARG A 232 -5.04 7.33 -18.02
N ASP A 233 -4.35 6.89 -19.07
CA ASP A 233 -4.51 5.55 -19.63
C ASP A 233 -3.36 4.59 -19.24
N MET A 234 -2.23 5.11 -18.72
CA MET A 234 -1.09 4.31 -18.26
C MET A 234 -0.79 4.48 -16.76
N SER A 235 -0.13 3.47 -16.21
CA SER A 235 0.47 3.48 -14.89
C SER A 235 1.75 4.32 -14.85
N ILE A 236 2.24 4.63 -13.64
CA ILE A 236 3.51 5.35 -13.49
C ILE A 236 4.66 4.46 -13.96
N ASP A 237 4.61 3.15 -13.68
CA ASP A 237 5.63 2.19 -14.11
C ASP A 237 5.73 2.08 -15.64
N GLU A 238 4.60 1.99 -16.35
CA GLU A 238 4.60 1.97 -17.82
C GLU A 238 5.19 3.24 -18.42
N ILE A 239 4.89 4.40 -17.83
CA ILE A 239 5.46 5.67 -18.28
C ILE A 239 6.97 5.69 -18.04
N ILE A 240 7.43 5.26 -16.86
CA ILE A 240 8.87 5.14 -16.56
C ILE A 240 9.54 4.21 -17.59
N GLU A 241 8.95 3.06 -17.89
CA GLU A 241 9.45 2.13 -18.90
C GLU A 241 9.59 2.79 -20.28
N HIS A 242 8.58 3.58 -20.68
CA HIS A 242 8.61 4.33 -21.93
C HIS A 242 9.71 5.40 -21.95
N LEU A 243 9.91 6.12 -20.85
CA LEU A 243 10.97 7.15 -20.73
C LEU A 243 12.37 6.55 -20.89
N TRP A 244 12.60 5.32 -20.43
CA TRP A 244 13.88 4.62 -20.64
C TRP A 244 14.18 4.37 -22.12
N ARG A 245 13.17 4.39 -22.99
CA ARG A 245 13.32 4.21 -24.44
C ARG A 245 13.60 5.53 -25.17
N PHE A 246 13.73 6.65 -24.46
CA PHE A 246 14.00 7.97 -25.05
C PHE A 246 15.38 8.02 -25.70
N ASP A 247 15.41 8.39 -26.98
CA ASP A 247 16.63 8.40 -27.78
C ASP A 247 16.97 9.82 -28.26
N SER A 248 17.93 10.45 -27.58
CA SER A 248 18.40 11.79 -27.96
C SER A 248 19.11 11.83 -29.32
N ALA A 249 19.51 10.68 -29.90
CA ALA A 249 20.05 10.62 -31.25
C ALA A 249 19.01 11.01 -32.31
N ARG A 250 17.72 10.84 -32.00
CA ARG A 250 16.57 11.22 -32.85
C ARG A 250 16.20 12.70 -32.76
N MET A 251 16.87 13.43 -31.87
CA MET A 251 16.83 14.88 -31.83
C MET A 251 17.98 15.46 -32.65
N ARG A 252 17.85 16.73 -33.04
CA ARG A 252 18.96 17.47 -33.65
C ARG A 252 20.25 17.33 -32.83
N GLN A 253 21.30 16.83 -33.49
CA GLN A 253 22.63 16.78 -32.92
C GLN A 253 23.30 18.15 -33.01
N TYR A 254 23.77 18.66 -31.88
CA TYR A 254 24.67 19.80 -31.85
C TYR A 254 26.05 19.33 -32.27
N ARG A 255 26.32 19.32 -33.59
CA ARG A 255 27.71 19.21 -34.05
C ARG A 255 28.44 20.45 -33.55
N GLY A 256 29.37 20.27 -32.63
CA GLY A 256 30.38 21.29 -32.38
C GLY A 256 31.01 21.64 -33.71
N THR A 257 30.85 22.87 -34.17
CA THR A 257 31.54 23.35 -35.36
C THR A 257 33.01 23.42 -34.99
N SER A 258 33.74 22.35 -35.30
CA SER A 258 35.15 22.48 -35.65
C SER A 258 35.26 23.48 -36.80
N SER A 259 36.08 24.51 -36.56
CA SER A 259 36.61 25.50 -37.50
C SER A 259 35.66 26.58 -38.06
N ASP A 260 35.06 27.40 -37.19
CA ASP A 260 35.01 28.83 -37.52
C ASP A 260 35.09 29.70 -36.26
N ASN A 261 36.30 30.16 -35.95
CA ASN A 261 36.65 31.03 -34.83
C ASN A 261 36.15 32.47 -35.05
N ARG A 262 34.86 32.68 -35.32
CA ARG A 262 34.29 34.03 -35.53
C ARG A 262 32.88 34.17 -34.99
N SER A 263 32.77 34.08 -33.67
CA SER A 263 31.85 34.82 -32.78
C SER A 263 31.81 34.03 -31.47
N GLY A 264 32.04 34.70 -30.33
CA GLY A 264 32.13 34.04 -29.02
C GLY A 264 30.98 33.04 -28.85
N GLU A 265 31.31 31.79 -28.49
CA GLU A 265 30.36 30.69 -28.34
C GLU A 265 29.15 31.16 -27.54
N GLN A 266 28.11 31.57 -28.26
CA GLN A 266 26.92 32.09 -27.63
C GLN A 266 26.26 30.91 -26.95
N TRP A 267 26.28 30.90 -25.62
CA TRP A 267 25.68 29.86 -24.80
C TRP A 267 24.27 29.57 -25.32
N CYS A 268 24.11 28.42 -25.97
CA CYS A 268 22.83 27.99 -26.50
C CYS A 268 22.04 27.27 -25.40
N SER A 269 20.93 27.85 -24.96
CA SER A 269 20.03 27.25 -23.97
C SER A 269 19.35 25.96 -24.46
N CYS A 270 19.58 25.53 -25.69
CA CYS A 270 19.03 24.28 -26.22
C CYS A 270 20.04 23.11 -26.20
N ARG A 271 21.32 23.39 -25.86
CA ARG A 271 22.40 22.41 -25.78
C ARG A 271 22.41 21.72 -24.41
N PHE A 272 21.45 20.83 -24.20
CA PHE A 272 21.37 19.96 -23.03
C PHE A 272 21.50 18.49 -23.43
N SER A 273 21.96 17.67 -22.49
CA SER A 273 21.79 16.23 -22.61
C SER A 273 20.34 15.86 -22.29
N TRP A 274 19.48 15.92 -23.31
CA TRP A 274 18.06 15.60 -23.19
C TRP A 274 17.82 14.17 -22.71
N HIS A 275 18.72 13.26 -23.06
CA HIS A 275 18.72 11.91 -22.52
C HIS A 275 18.87 11.91 -21.00
N LEU A 276 19.82 12.67 -20.45
CA LEU A 276 20.00 12.79 -19.00
C LEU A 276 18.81 13.46 -18.32
N VAL A 277 18.17 14.45 -18.95
CA VAL A 277 16.95 15.10 -18.43
C VAL A 277 15.84 14.07 -18.25
N VAL A 278 15.56 13.29 -19.31
CA VAL A 278 14.50 12.28 -19.30
C VAL A 278 14.80 11.14 -18.33
N GLN A 279 16.03 10.62 -18.34
CA GLN A 279 16.43 9.56 -17.41
C GLN A 279 16.41 10.01 -15.96
N SER A 280 16.86 11.23 -15.66
CA SER A 280 16.81 11.78 -14.30
C SER A 280 15.38 11.93 -13.81
N ALA A 281 14.44 12.31 -14.69
CA ALA A 281 13.03 12.35 -14.34
C ALA A 281 12.49 10.93 -14.05
N ALA A 282 12.82 9.94 -14.88
CA ALA A 282 12.43 8.55 -14.67
C ALA A 282 12.97 7.99 -13.34
N SER A 283 14.28 8.10 -13.08
CA SER A 283 14.92 7.66 -11.83
C SER A 283 14.32 8.34 -10.60
N ARG A 284 14.12 9.66 -10.66
CA ARG A 284 13.56 10.40 -9.53
C ARG A 284 12.17 9.93 -9.18
N VAL A 285 11.34 9.59 -10.17
CA VAL A 285 9.97 9.13 -9.93
C VAL A 285 9.96 7.68 -9.45
N SER A 286 10.78 6.79 -10.02
CA SER A 286 10.83 5.37 -9.64
C SER A 286 11.22 5.13 -8.19
N GLU A 287 12.03 6.02 -7.62
CA GLU A 287 12.56 5.90 -6.25
C GLU A 287 11.87 6.83 -5.23
N TYR A 288 10.89 7.62 -5.66
CA TYR A 288 10.32 8.66 -4.81
C TYR A 288 9.53 8.13 -3.61
N PHE A 289 8.68 7.12 -3.81
CA PHE A 289 7.75 6.64 -2.80
C PHE A 289 7.92 5.15 -2.53
N ASP A 290 8.04 4.79 -1.25
CA ASP A 290 8.32 3.40 -0.86
C ASP A 290 7.07 2.61 -0.47
N GLY A 291 5.89 3.22 -0.51
CA GLY A 291 4.67 2.68 0.11
C GLY A 291 4.33 3.43 1.40
N LEU A 292 3.14 3.19 1.95
CA LEU A 292 2.76 3.72 3.27
C LEU A 292 3.39 2.88 4.39
N CYS A 293 3.65 3.50 5.54
CA CYS A 293 4.25 2.89 6.70
C CYS A 293 3.29 2.92 7.89
N LEU A 294 2.92 1.74 8.39
CA LEU A 294 2.02 1.61 9.55
C LEU A 294 2.59 2.28 10.81
N ASP A 295 3.90 2.18 11.04
CA ASP A 295 4.54 2.79 12.22
C ASP A 295 4.52 4.33 12.16
N CYS A 296 4.61 4.90 10.96
CA CYS A 296 4.45 6.35 10.75
C CYS A 296 2.99 6.80 10.99
N MET A 297 2.03 5.99 10.55
CA MET A 297 0.61 6.24 10.79
C MET A 297 0.24 6.13 12.27
N ASP A 298 0.91 5.23 13.01
CA ASP A 298 0.70 5.00 14.44
C ASP A 298 1.40 6.05 15.31
N SER A 299 2.65 6.38 15.01
CA SER A 299 3.42 7.39 15.76
C SER A 299 2.82 8.79 15.71
N SER A 300 2.02 9.09 14.68
CA SER A 300 1.31 10.35 14.51
C SER A 300 -0.07 10.40 15.18
N LYS A 301 -0.47 9.36 15.94
CA LYS A 301 -1.73 9.31 16.70
C LYS A 301 -1.72 10.14 17.98
N ASN A 302 -0.56 10.29 18.61
CA ASN A 302 -0.41 10.94 19.93
C ASN A 302 0.14 12.37 19.80
N LEU A 303 -0.41 13.14 18.87
CA LEU A 303 -0.09 14.57 18.82
C LEU A 303 -0.74 15.27 20.00
N ARG A 304 -0.06 16.29 20.54
CA ARG A 304 -0.55 17.03 21.70
C ARG A 304 -1.95 17.55 21.40
N ASP A 305 -2.88 17.46 22.35
CA ASP A 305 -4.17 18.14 22.20
C ASP A 305 -3.93 19.64 21.96
N GLY A 306 -4.43 20.16 20.84
CA GLY A 306 -4.17 21.53 20.38
C GLY A 306 -2.82 21.75 19.68
N GLY A 307 -2.05 20.70 19.41
CA GLY A 307 -0.79 20.76 18.68
C GLY A 307 -0.96 21.08 17.19
N ASN A 308 -0.02 21.86 16.64
CA ASN A 308 0.02 22.18 15.22
C ASN A 308 0.56 20.98 14.42
N LYS A 309 -0.24 20.47 13.48
CA LYS A 309 0.08 19.32 12.64
C LYS A 309 1.39 19.49 11.86
N ASP A 310 1.68 20.71 11.44
CA ASP A 310 2.90 21.04 10.69
C ASP A 310 4.12 21.04 11.63
N ASP A 311 3.99 21.61 12.82
CA ASP A 311 5.08 21.62 13.81
C ASP A 311 5.44 20.19 14.24
N ASP A 312 4.44 19.34 14.45
CA ASP A 312 4.65 17.94 14.84
C ASP A 312 5.36 17.11 13.75
N TYR A 313 5.08 17.40 12.47
CA TYR A 313 5.76 16.78 11.35
C TYR A 313 7.26 17.15 11.33
N TRP A 314 7.58 18.45 11.49
CA TRP A 314 8.96 18.93 11.42
C TRP A 314 9.79 18.51 12.64
N HIS A 315 9.20 18.51 13.84
CA HIS A 315 9.87 18.12 15.08
C HIS A 315 10.36 16.67 15.07
N TYR A 316 9.67 15.77 14.35
CA TYR A 316 10.10 14.38 14.25
C TYR A 316 11.47 14.25 13.56
N HIS A 317 11.65 14.94 12.42
CA HIS A 317 12.91 14.92 11.69
C HIS A 317 14.03 15.60 12.47
N GLU A 318 13.75 16.73 13.13
CA GLU A 318 14.74 17.43 13.94
C GLU A 318 15.34 16.55 15.04
N LYS A 319 14.48 15.73 15.65
CA LYS A 319 14.85 14.81 16.74
C LYS A 319 15.60 13.58 16.27
N PHE A 320 15.14 12.92 15.21
CA PHE A 320 15.66 11.59 14.82
C PHE A 320 16.65 11.61 13.65
N LYS A 321 16.76 12.74 12.93
CA LYS A 321 17.62 12.92 11.73
C LYS A 321 17.34 11.95 10.57
N ARG A 322 16.40 11.03 10.74
CA ARG A 322 15.92 10.05 9.76
C ARG A 322 14.42 9.89 9.92
N PHE A 323 13.72 9.71 8.80
CA PHE A 323 12.26 9.60 8.76
C PHE A 323 11.76 8.21 9.18
N ASP A 324 12.59 7.18 9.09
CA ASP A 324 12.29 5.77 9.35
C ASP A 324 12.90 5.25 10.67
N ALA A 325 13.50 6.13 11.50
CA ALA A 325 14.32 5.72 12.65
C ALA A 325 13.63 4.83 13.70
N LYS A 326 12.29 4.80 13.72
CA LYS A 326 11.48 3.99 14.65
C LYS A 326 10.51 3.06 13.92
N CYS A 327 10.74 2.82 12.64
CA CYS A 327 9.87 2.03 11.80
C CYS A 327 10.45 0.62 11.62
N ARG A 328 9.59 -0.38 11.47
CA ARG A 328 9.93 -1.77 11.14
C ARG A 328 10.40 -1.94 9.70
N VAL A 329 10.25 -0.90 8.88
CA VAL A 329 10.61 -0.86 7.47
C VAL A 329 11.37 0.41 7.15
N ASP A 330 12.45 0.30 6.37
CA ASP A 330 13.22 1.46 5.89
C ASP A 330 12.39 2.27 4.89
N HIS A 331 12.47 3.60 4.91
CA HIS A 331 11.82 4.44 3.89
C HIS A 331 12.29 5.90 3.91
N GLY A 332 12.05 6.59 2.78
CA GLY A 332 12.35 8.00 2.65
C GLY A 332 11.33 8.96 3.29
N GLN A 333 11.62 10.26 3.16
CA GLN A 333 10.72 11.35 3.54
C GLN A 333 9.33 11.25 2.90
N PRO A 334 9.16 10.91 1.61
CA PRO A 334 7.83 10.91 1.01
C PRO A 334 6.90 9.90 1.66
N THR A 335 7.39 8.70 1.97
CA THR A 335 6.63 7.70 2.75
C THR A 335 6.24 8.22 4.12
N TRP A 336 7.14 8.88 4.84
CA TRP A 336 6.82 9.52 6.12
C TRP A 336 5.69 10.54 5.97
N TYR A 337 5.79 11.46 5.00
CA TYR A 337 4.79 12.50 4.75
C TYR A 337 3.40 11.91 4.47
N PHE A 338 3.28 11.01 3.48
CA PHE A 338 1.98 10.45 3.12
C PHE A 338 1.40 9.56 4.23
N SER A 339 2.25 8.87 4.99
CA SER A 339 1.80 8.04 6.13
C SER A 339 1.34 8.92 7.30
N PHE A 340 2.09 9.97 7.63
CA PHE A 340 1.73 10.94 8.66
C PHE A 340 0.40 11.65 8.34
N MET A 341 0.19 12.01 7.07
CA MET A 341 -1.08 12.60 6.62
C MET A 341 -2.22 11.57 6.54
N GLY A 342 -1.89 10.28 6.49
CA GLY A 342 -2.81 9.15 6.49
C GLY A 342 -3.27 8.69 7.87
N ARG A 343 -2.82 9.38 8.93
CA ARG A 343 -3.06 9.02 10.33
C ARG A 343 -4.54 8.92 10.71
N ARG A 344 -4.79 8.10 11.74
CA ARG A 344 -6.11 7.91 12.34
C ARG A 344 -6.53 9.16 13.11
N GLU A 345 -7.72 9.70 12.84
CA GLU A 345 -8.30 10.80 13.63
C GLU A 345 -9.45 10.37 14.55
N LYS A 346 -10.04 9.18 14.35
CA LYS A 346 -11.05 8.57 15.22
C LYS A 346 -10.91 7.05 15.20
N LYS A 347 -11.28 6.37 16.30
CA LYS A 347 -11.60 4.94 16.26
C LYS A 347 -12.77 4.75 15.29
N GLY A 348 -12.53 4.08 14.19
CA GLY A 348 -13.52 3.48 13.31
C GLY A 348 -14.15 2.24 13.96
N LEU A 349 -15.06 1.62 13.21
CA LEU A 349 -15.99 0.62 13.74
C LEU A 349 -15.44 -0.81 13.76
N ILE A 350 -14.42 -1.14 12.95
CA ILE A 350 -13.83 -2.50 12.84
C ILE A 350 -12.32 -2.39 12.62
N ALA A 351 -11.54 -3.22 13.32
CA ALA A 351 -10.07 -3.31 13.24
C ALA A 351 -9.30 -2.06 13.71
N ASP A 352 -9.90 -1.27 14.60
CA ASP A 352 -9.32 -0.05 15.17
C ASP A 352 -8.76 -0.15 16.59
#